data_AF-R1DB07-F1
#
_entry.id   AF-R1DB07-F1
#
_cell.length_a   1.000
_cell.length_b   1.000
_cell.length_c   1.000
_cell.angle_alpha   90.00
_cell.angle_beta   90.00
_cell.angle_gamma   90.00
#
_symmetry.space_group_name_H-M   'P 1'
#
loop_
_entity.id
_entity.type
_entity.pdbx_description
1 polymer ?
#
loop_
_entity_poly.entity_id
_entity_poly.type
_entity_poly.pdbx_seq_one_letter_code
_entity_poly.pdbx_strand_id
1 'polypeptide(L)'
;MAALRPSMQAISTEPPTPLHLAYTEKLNAYMEQAVPQESKDRQQKRIAILSDLTSTFKQWVHSVCLAKGLAQPVAEAAGGALFTSGSYRLGLNEVGMDIDAVCVAPRMVTRDDFFETLKVILEDHESIHNLVAIAGAAVPIITFDYGDINIDLMFAQLPVDSVPPTIDINADSALQGLDTGTQRSLNGPRVTNLIERLVPQFDAFRQLLRCIRLWAKRRGIYSNKMSYLGGINCNLLCAFLCQLYPKACASLLLERFFFILKDWNWPTPIMLTPPPPPHRVTTLTPEWATRRRATWRRARPSGRSRLGPMRRRPARRRPWPRLRRTRA
;
A
#
# COMPACT_ATOMS: atom_id res chain seq x y z
N MET A 1 -1.69 11.19 -19.81
CA MET A 1 -1.98 9.94 -19.08
C MET A 1 -3.44 9.57 -19.34
N ALA A 2 -3.78 8.28 -19.45
CA ALA A 2 -5.19 7.89 -19.39
C ALA A 2 -5.74 8.34 -18.02
N ALA A 3 -6.92 8.95 -17.98
CA ALA A 3 -7.51 9.41 -16.73
C ALA A 3 -7.65 8.22 -15.77
N LEU A 4 -7.07 8.35 -14.57
CA LEU A 4 -7.28 7.40 -13.49
C LEU A 4 -8.77 7.37 -13.18
N ARG A 5 -9.42 6.22 -13.39
CA ARG A 5 -10.85 6.05 -13.16
C ARG A 5 -11.11 4.79 -12.35
N PRO A 6 -12.12 4.79 -11.46
CA PRO A 6 -12.57 3.58 -10.79
C PRO A 6 -12.90 2.46 -11.78
N SER A 7 -12.64 1.22 -11.40
CA SER A 7 -12.95 0.05 -12.23
C SER A 7 -14.46 -0.21 -12.35
N MET A 8 -15.22 0.21 -11.33
CA MET A 8 -16.66 0.03 -11.20
C MET A 8 -17.34 1.37 -10.94
N GLN A 9 -18.59 1.50 -11.37
CA GLN A 9 -19.41 2.64 -11.02
C GLN A 9 -19.78 2.59 -9.54
N ALA A 10 -19.96 3.77 -8.93
CA ALA A 10 -20.43 3.87 -7.56
C ALA A 10 -21.81 3.20 -7.41
N ILE A 11 -22.00 2.44 -6.32
CA ILE A 11 -23.28 1.82 -5.99
C ILE A 11 -24.23 2.86 -5.40
N SER A 12 -23.72 3.78 -4.58
CA SER A 12 -24.49 4.90 -4.05
C SER A 12 -23.62 6.13 -3.89
N THR A 13 -24.18 7.29 -4.22
CA THR A 13 -23.56 8.61 -4.04
C THR A 13 -24.32 9.47 -3.03
N GLU A 14 -25.15 8.82 -2.19
CA GLU A 14 -25.89 9.48 -1.12
C GLU A 14 -24.94 9.87 0.03
N PRO A 15 -25.15 11.04 0.64
CA PRO A 15 -24.40 11.43 1.83
C PRO A 15 -24.82 10.58 3.04
N PRO A 16 -23.98 10.52 4.09
CA PRO A 16 -24.32 9.83 5.32
C PRO A 16 -25.51 10.50 6.01
N THR A 17 -26.37 9.68 6.64
CA THR A 17 -27.45 10.17 7.49
C THR A 17 -26.90 10.68 8.83
N PRO A 18 -27.65 11.48 9.60
CA PRO A 18 -27.24 11.88 10.94
C PRO A 18 -26.90 10.70 11.85
N LEU A 19 -27.60 9.56 11.69
CA LEU A 19 -27.32 8.34 12.44
C LEU A 19 -25.95 7.73 12.08
N HIS A 20 -25.58 7.72 10.79
CA HIS A 20 -24.26 7.25 10.36
C HIS A 20 -23.14 8.15 10.93
N LEU A 21 -23.35 9.46 10.99
CA LEU A 21 -22.39 10.40 11.58
C LEU A 21 -22.22 10.14 13.08
N ALA A 22 -23.33 10.00 13.82
CA ALA A 22 -23.30 9.66 15.25
C ALA A 22 -22.58 8.33 15.53
N TYR A 23 -22.75 7.31 14.67
CA TYR A 23 -21.99 6.07 14.78
C TYR A 23 -20.51 6.22 14.41
N THR A 24 -20.16 7.14 13.51
CA THR A 24 -18.77 7.43 13.17
C THR A 24 -18.05 8.07 14.36
N GLU A 25 -18.71 8.97 15.09
CA GLU A 25 -18.16 9.55 16.32
C GLU A 25 -17.89 8.49 17.38
N LYS A 26 -18.86 7.59 17.63
CA LYS A 26 -18.68 6.46 18.56
C LYS A 26 -17.56 5.53 18.12
N LEU A 27 -17.44 5.26 16.82
CA LEU A 27 -16.37 4.45 16.24
C LEU A 27 -15.00 5.11 16.46
N ASN A 28 -14.89 6.42 16.23
CA ASN A 28 -13.66 7.16 16.44
C ASN A 28 -13.23 7.15 17.91
N ALA A 29 -14.16 7.42 18.84
CA ALA A 29 -13.87 7.37 20.28
C ALA A 29 -13.39 5.97 20.72
N TYR A 30 -13.98 4.91 20.18
CA TYR A 30 -13.51 3.54 20.42
C TYR A 30 -12.10 3.30 19.84
N MET A 31 -11.84 3.78 18.62
CA MET A 31 -10.55 3.59 17.95
C MET A 31 -9.41 4.37 18.61
N GLU A 32 -9.68 5.54 19.20
CA GLU A 32 -8.71 6.29 20.00
C GLU A 32 -8.22 5.50 21.20
N GLN A 33 -9.09 4.73 21.84
CA GLN A 33 -8.73 3.87 22.97
C GLN A 33 -8.09 2.55 22.51
N ALA A 34 -8.63 1.95 21.45
CA ALA A 34 -8.20 0.62 21.01
C ALA A 34 -6.88 0.61 20.23
N VAL A 35 -6.61 1.67 19.46
CA VAL A 35 -5.40 1.84 18.65
C VAL A 35 -5.05 3.34 18.63
N PRO A 36 -4.45 3.88 19.70
CA PRO A 36 -4.17 5.31 19.79
C PRO A 36 -3.24 5.79 18.67
N GLN A 37 -3.42 7.04 18.26
CA GLN A 37 -2.50 7.69 17.34
C GLN A 37 -1.26 8.19 18.08
N GLU A 38 -0.16 8.35 17.33
CA GLU A 38 1.07 8.92 17.85
C GLU A 38 0.93 10.39 18.22
N SER A 39 1.67 10.81 19.23
CA SER A 39 1.76 12.20 19.64
C SER A 39 2.30 13.08 18.50
N LYS A 40 1.96 14.38 18.55
CA LYS A 40 2.46 15.36 17.58
C LYS A 40 3.99 15.44 17.57
N ASP A 41 4.62 15.36 18.74
CA ASP A 41 6.09 15.39 18.87
C ASP A 41 6.74 14.19 18.17
N ARG A 42 6.14 13.01 18.29
CA ARG A 42 6.64 11.80 17.62
C ARG A 42 6.45 11.88 16.11
N GLN A 43 5.34 12.46 15.63
CA GLN A 43 5.14 12.74 14.21
C GLN A 43 6.18 13.74 13.69
N GLN A 44 6.49 14.79 14.45
CA GLN A 44 7.54 15.76 14.10
C GLN A 44 8.92 15.11 14.07
N LYS A 45 9.21 14.18 15.00
CA LYS A 45 10.45 13.39 15.00
C LYS A 45 10.59 12.54 13.74
N ARG A 46 9.52 11.88 13.28
CA ARG A 46 9.51 11.12 12.00
C ARG A 46 9.84 12.02 10.80
N ILE A 47 9.29 13.25 10.77
CA ILE A 47 9.58 14.22 9.71
C ILE A 47 11.06 14.63 9.74
N ALA A 48 11.61 14.92 10.93
CA ALA A 48 13.01 15.29 11.08
C ALA A 48 13.96 14.17 10.63
N ILE A 49 13.67 12.92 11.03
CA ILE A 49 14.43 11.73 10.61
C ILE A 49 14.41 11.54 9.09
N LEU A 50 13.25 11.68 8.45
CA LEU A 50 13.15 11.58 6.99
C LEU A 50 13.91 12.71 6.27
N SER A 51 13.90 13.91 6.84
CA SER A 51 14.69 15.03 6.32
C SER A 51 16.18 14.76 6.41
N ASP A 52 16.65 14.24 7.55
CA ASP A 52 18.05 13.86 7.74
C ASP A 52 18.48 12.75 6.77
N LEU A 53 17.73 11.64 6.72
CA LEU A 53 17.99 10.55 5.79
C LEU A 53 18.03 11.00 4.33
N THR A 54 17.15 11.94 3.95
CA THR A 54 17.16 12.50 2.59
C THR A 54 18.45 13.29 2.32
N SER A 55 18.95 14.04 3.31
CA SER A 55 20.19 14.80 3.23
C SER A 55 21.40 13.88 3.13
N THR A 56 21.51 12.92 4.05
CA THR A 56 22.54 11.88 4.10
C THR A 56 22.59 11.10 2.79
N PHE A 57 21.43 10.70 2.27
CA PHE A 57 21.34 9.99 0.99
C PHE A 57 21.86 10.82 -0.19
N LYS A 58 21.49 12.10 -0.30
CA LYS A 58 21.96 12.98 -1.38
C LYS A 58 23.47 13.25 -1.31
N GLN A 59 23.99 13.47 -0.11
CA GLN A 59 25.43 13.63 0.12
C GLN A 59 26.18 12.35 -0.27
N TRP A 60 25.64 11.18 0.08
CA TRP A 60 26.21 9.91 -0.32
C TRP A 60 26.19 9.71 -1.86
N VAL A 61 25.08 10.03 -2.54
CA VAL A 61 25.02 9.97 -4.01
C VAL A 61 26.11 10.84 -4.64
N HIS A 62 26.29 12.06 -4.15
CA HIS A 62 27.36 12.97 -4.59
C HIS A 62 28.75 12.33 -4.40
N SER A 63 29.03 11.77 -3.23
CA SER A 63 30.31 11.09 -2.93
C SER A 63 30.57 9.87 -3.83
N VAL A 64 29.55 9.07 -4.12
CA VAL A 64 29.66 7.94 -5.07
C VAL A 64 30.01 8.43 -6.48
N CYS A 65 29.38 9.52 -6.94
CA CYS A 65 29.69 10.12 -8.23
C CYS A 65 31.17 10.54 -8.33
N LEU A 66 31.69 11.21 -7.31
CA LEU A 66 33.10 11.62 -7.26
C LEU A 66 34.05 10.42 -7.19
N ALA A 67 33.74 9.41 -6.38
CA ALA A 67 34.55 8.19 -6.28
C ALA A 67 34.63 7.43 -7.61
N LYS A 68 33.61 7.56 -8.47
CA LYS A 68 33.57 7.00 -9.82
C LYS A 68 34.21 7.91 -10.88
N GLY A 69 34.86 9.00 -10.47
CA GLY A 69 35.60 9.90 -11.36
C GLY A 69 34.72 10.86 -12.16
N LEU A 70 33.45 11.06 -11.79
CA LEU A 70 32.60 12.07 -12.42
C LEU A 70 33.06 13.47 -12.00
N ALA A 71 32.99 14.43 -12.93
CA ALA A 71 33.35 15.81 -12.65
C ALA A 71 32.42 16.44 -11.59
N GLN A 72 32.95 17.38 -10.80
CA GLN A 72 32.23 18.07 -9.73
C GLN A 72 30.82 18.58 -10.14
N PRO A 73 30.63 19.27 -11.29
CA PRO A 73 29.30 19.74 -11.68
C PRO A 73 28.30 18.60 -11.97
N VAL A 74 28.78 17.43 -12.41
CA VAL A 74 27.94 16.26 -12.66
C VAL A 74 27.53 15.61 -11.34
N ALA A 75 28.46 15.50 -10.38
CA ALA A 75 28.18 14.99 -9.05
C ALA A 75 27.16 15.88 -8.31
N GLU A 76 27.30 17.20 -8.39
CA GLU A 76 26.35 18.19 -7.82
C GLU A 76 24.96 18.08 -8.46
N ALA A 77 24.90 17.82 -9.76
CA ALA A 77 23.63 17.68 -10.50
C ALA A 77 22.96 16.30 -10.35
N ALA A 78 23.67 15.27 -9.85
CA ALA A 78 23.18 13.89 -9.80
C ALA A 78 21.91 13.72 -8.95
N GLY A 79 21.79 14.50 -7.86
CA GLY A 79 20.59 14.57 -7.04
C GLY A 79 20.32 13.31 -6.21
N GLY A 80 19.07 12.86 -6.20
CA GLY A 80 18.58 11.76 -5.36
C GLY A 80 17.27 12.13 -4.67
N ALA A 81 16.38 11.15 -4.52
CA ALA A 81 15.07 11.36 -3.89
C ALA A 81 14.71 10.21 -2.93
N LEU A 82 14.03 10.54 -1.84
CA LEU A 82 13.49 9.58 -0.88
C LEU A 82 11.96 9.57 -0.97
N PHE A 83 11.38 8.39 -1.18
CA PHE A 83 9.93 8.21 -1.24
C PHE A 83 9.46 7.34 -0.09
N THR A 84 8.43 7.77 0.63
CA THR A 84 7.80 6.95 1.66
C THR A 84 6.66 6.12 1.08
N SER A 85 6.38 4.98 1.72
CA SER A 85 5.30 4.07 1.36
C SER A 85 4.52 3.62 2.59
N GLY A 86 3.60 2.68 2.37
CA GLY A 86 2.96 1.93 3.41
C GLY A 86 2.12 2.79 4.35
N SER A 87 2.09 2.38 5.62
CA SER A 87 1.19 2.95 6.61
C SER A 87 1.48 4.41 6.94
N TYR A 88 2.77 4.74 6.99
CA TYR A 88 3.23 6.09 7.29
C TYR A 88 2.79 7.05 6.19
N ARG A 89 3.03 6.70 4.92
CA ARG A 89 2.62 7.53 3.78
C ARG A 89 1.09 7.68 3.69
N LEU A 90 0.32 6.67 4.14
CA LEU A 90 -1.14 6.75 4.24
C LEU A 90 -1.65 7.55 5.45
N GLY A 91 -0.78 8.08 6.31
CA GLY A 91 -1.16 8.93 7.44
C GLY A 91 -1.99 8.23 8.52
N LEU A 92 -1.74 6.92 8.75
CA LEU A 92 -2.41 6.18 9.82
C LEU A 92 -1.92 6.60 11.21
N ASN A 93 -0.62 6.89 11.32
CA ASN A 93 0.06 7.41 12.52
C ASN A 93 -0.28 6.61 13.80
N GLU A 94 -0.29 5.27 13.74
CA GLU A 94 -0.49 4.43 14.94
C GLU A 94 0.86 4.26 15.66
N VAL A 95 0.83 4.03 16.98
CA VAL A 95 2.04 3.84 17.78
C VAL A 95 2.79 2.57 17.34
N GLY A 96 4.11 2.67 17.20
CA GLY A 96 4.99 1.53 16.92
C GLY A 96 5.01 1.09 15.44
N MET A 97 4.52 1.92 14.53
CA MET A 97 4.65 1.66 13.10
C MET A 97 6.06 2.00 12.59
N ASP A 98 6.53 1.19 11.66
CA ASP A 98 7.71 1.41 10.83
C ASP A 98 7.52 2.55 9.83
N ILE A 99 8.65 3.00 9.26
CA ILE A 99 8.66 3.85 8.06
C ILE A 99 9.24 3.03 6.91
N ASP A 100 8.39 2.71 5.93
CA ASP A 100 8.84 2.21 4.64
C ASP A 100 9.36 3.37 3.77
N ALA A 101 10.63 3.34 3.40
CA ALA A 101 11.26 4.36 2.56
C ALA A 101 12.04 3.74 1.39
N VAL A 102 12.05 4.43 0.25
CA VAL A 102 12.74 4.03 -0.97
C VAL A 102 13.66 5.15 -1.42
N CYS A 103 14.95 4.87 -1.40
CA CYS A 103 16.02 5.68 -1.98
C CYS A 103 16.03 5.50 -3.50
N VAL A 104 15.85 6.60 -4.24
CA VAL A 104 15.85 6.65 -5.70
C VAL A 104 17.09 7.38 -6.16
N ALA A 105 17.98 6.68 -6.85
CA ALA A 105 19.29 7.17 -7.28
C ALA A 105 19.43 7.15 -8.82
N PRO A 106 20.34 7.96 -9.39
CA PRO A 106 20.65 7.95 -10.82
C PRO A 106 21.51 6.73 -11.21
N ARG A 107 21.71 6.53 -12.52
CA ARG A 107 22.27 5.29 -13.08
C ARG A 107 23.68 4.95 -12.60
N MET A 108 24.48 5.94 -12.21
CA MET A 108 25.85 5.72 -11.73
C MET A 108 25.91 5.13 -10.33
N VAL A 109 24.83 5.23 -9.54
CA VAL A 109 24.76 4.69 -8.18
C VAL A 109 24.08 3.33 -8.23
N THR A 110 24.81 2.28 -7.87
CA THR A 110 24.37 0.89 -7.96
C THR A 110 23.79 0.40 -6.64
N ARG A 111 23.15 -0.77 -6.71
CA ARG A 111 22.67 -1.48 -5.52
C ARG A 111 23.82 -1.96 -4.65
N ASP A 112 24.95 -2.30 -5.24
CA ASP A 112 26.15 -2.71 -4.51
C ASP A 112 26.69 -1.51 -3.72
N ASP A 113 26.76 -0.31 -4.32
CA ASP A 113 27.14 0.90 -3.60
C ASP A 113 26.23 1.12 -2.37
N PHE A 114 24.91 0.90 -2.51
CA PHE A 114 23.92 1.04 -1.44
C PHE A 114 24.17 0.06 -0.28
N PHE A 115 24.51 -1.20 -0.56
CA PHE A 115 24.77 -2.21 0.47
C PHE A 115 26.20 -2.18 1.01
N GLU A 116 27.14 -1.58 0.31
CA GLU A 116 28.55 -1.50 0.72
C GLU A 116 28.87 -0.16 1.39
N THR A 117 28.62 0.96 0.72
CA THR A 117 29.09 2.29 1.17
C THR A 117 28.04 3.07 1.95
N LEU A 118 26.77 3.09 1.51
CA LEU A 118 25.71 3.76 2.29
C LEU A 118 25.47 3.03 3.61
N LYS A 119 25.49 1.70 3.58
CA LYS A 119 25.40 0.87 4.79
C LYS A 119 26.40 1.31 5.86
N VAL A 120 27.67 1.48 5.50
CA VAL A 120 28.72 1.92 6.44
C VAL A 120 28.43 3.31 7.00
N ILE A 121 28.01 4.25 6.14
CA ILE A 121 27.61 5.61 6.59
C ILE A 121 26.45 5.53 7.60
N LEU A 122 25.47 4.66 7.37
CA LEU A 122 24.35 4.46 8.30
C LEU A 122 24.78 3.75 9.60
N GLU A 123 25.72 2.81 9.54
CA GLU A 123 26.28 2.13 10.72
C GLU A 123 27.10 3.08 11.62
N ASP A 124 27.80 4.05 11.02
CA ASP A 124 28.61 5.04 11.74
C ASP A 124 27.77 6.22 12.30
N HIS A 125 26.49 6.30 11.94
CA HIS A 125 25.62 7.40 12.38
C HIS A 125 25.16 7.20 13.83
N GLU A 126 25.47 8.14 14.73
CA GLU A 126 25.28 8.01 16.19
C GLU A 126 23.86 7.66 16.65
N SER A 127 22.83 8.09 15.91
CA SER A 127 21.42 7.82 16.24
C SER A 127 20.85 6.57 15.57
N ILE A 128 21.64 5.84 14.77
CA ILE A 128 21.20 4.62 14.07
C ILE A 128 21.73 3.39 14.81
N HIS A 129 20.83 2.45 15.08
CA HIS A 129 21.13 1.22 15.82
C HIS A 129 20.45 0.02 15.16
N ASN A 130 20.85 -1.19 15.55
CA ASN A 130 20.22 -2.45 15.13
C ASN A 130 20.12 -2.61 13.60
N LEU A 131 21.12 -2.11 12.85
CA LEU A 131 21.11 -2.17 11.39
C LEU A 131 21.29 -3.61 10.90
N VAL A 132 20.40 -4.04 10.01
CA VAL A 132 20.43 -5.33 9.32
C VAL A 132 20.21 -5.12 7.83
N ALA A 133 21.19 -5.55 7.03
CA ALA A 133 21.12 -5.49 5.57
C ALA A 133 20.81 -6.88 4.98
N ILE A 134 19.79 -6.96 4.13
CA ILE A 134 19.34 -8.20 3.49
C ILE A 134 19.27 -8.00 1.96
N ALA A 135 20.40 -8.18 1.30
CA ALA A 135 20.49 -8.05 -0.16
C ALA A 135 19.75 -9.17 -0.93
N GLY A 136 19.69 -10.38 -0.38
CA GLY A 136 19.10 -11.57 -1.02
C GLY A 136 17.59 -11.72 -0.90
N ALA A 137 16.88 -10.75 -0.30
CA ALA A 137 15.43 -10.81 -0.16
C ALA A 137 14.70 -10.57 -1.49
N ALA A 138 13.41 -10.93 -1.56
CA ALA A 138 12.59 -10.64 -2.73
C ALA A 138 12.54 -9.14 -3.07
N VAL A 139 12.60 -8.28 -2.04
CA VAL A 139 12.86 -6.85 -2.14
C VAL A 139 14.08 -6.56 -1.27
N PRO A 140 15.26 -6.25 -1.86
CA PRO A 140 16.45 -5.94 -1.09
C PRO A 140 16.23 -4.75 -0.16
N ILE A 141 16.67 -4.88 1.09
CA ILE A 141 16.32 -3.95 2.17
C ILE A 141 17.45 -3.79 3.19
N ILE A 142 17.60 -2.58 3.74
CA ILE A 142 18.34 -2.31 4.97
C ILE A 142 17.30 -1.85 6.01
N THR A 143 17.18 -2.58 7.12
CA THR A 143 16.29 -2.23 8.24
C THR A 143 17.12 -1.80 9.43
N PHE A 144 16.69 -0.77 10.16
CA PHE A 144 17.40 -0.22 11.32
C PHE A 144 16.48 0.61 12.19
N ASP A 145 16.91 0.90 13.42
CA ASP A 145 16.25 1.85 14.30
C ASP A 145 16.97 3.20 14.25
N TYR A 146 16.25 4.26 13.88
CA TYR A 146 16.73 5.63 14.00
C TYR A 146 16.13 6.24 15.26
N GLY A 147 16.92 6.26 16.33
CA GLY A 147 16.46 6.52 17.68
C GLY A 147 15.47 5.42 18.12
N ASP A 148 14.19 5.75 18.17
CA ASP A 148 13.11 4.86 18.61
C ASP A 148 12.08 4.59 17.50
N ILE A 149 12.44 4.88 16.24
CA ILE A 149 11.62 4.68 15.06
C ILE A 149 12.33 3.68 14.15
N ASN A 150 11.65 2.56 13.89
CA ASN A 150 12.12 1.56 12.95
C ASN A 150 11.92 2.02 11.50
N ILE A 151 12.93 1.81 10.66
CA ILE A 151 12.98 2.24 9.27
C ILE A 151 13.36 1.06 8.38
N ASP A 152 12.54 0.86 7.36
CA ASP A 152 12.73 -0.12 6.31
C ASP A 152 13.15 0.63 5.03
N LEU A 153 14.44 0.58 4.70
CA LEU A 153 15.06 1.36 3.62
C LEU A 153 15.36 0.47 2.41
N MET A 154 14.71 0.75 1.29
CA MET A 154 14.87 0.05 0.01
C MET A 154 15.57 0.95 -1.01
N PHE A 155 16.09 0.33 -2.07
CA PHE A 155 16.85 1.03 -3.11
C PHE A 155 16.26 0.82 -4.51
N ALA A 156 16.26 1.90 -5.30
CA ALA A 156 15.83 1.94 -6.68
C ALA A 156 16.81 2.76 -7.54
N GLN A 157 17.41 2.12 -8.54
CA GLN A 157 18.30 2.76 -9.51
C GLN A 157 17.51 3.08 -10.79
N LEU A 158 17.45 4.36 -11.16
CA LEU A 158 16.81 4.78 -12.41
C LEU A 158 17.84 4.92 -13.54
N PRO A 159 17.47 4.62 -14.80
CA PRO A 159 18.35 4.73 -15.97
C PRO A 159 18.44 6.19 -16.47
N VAL A 160 18.65 7.13 -15.54
CA VAL A 160 18.76 8.57 -15.80
C VAL A 160 20.05 9.09 -15.17
N ASP A 161 20.56 10.21 -15.68
CA ASP A 161 21.82 10.79 -15.21
C ASP A 161 21.65 11.65 -13.95
N SER A 162 20.42 12.12 -13.69
CA SER A 162 20.08 12.87 -12.49
C SER A 162 18.68 12.54 -12.00
N VAL A 163 18.51 12.58 -10.68
CA VAL A 163 17.21 12.40 -10.02
C VAL A 163 16.84 13.72 -9.32
N PRO A 164 16.04 14.59 -9.97
CA PRO A 164 15.61 15.83 -9.35
C PRO A 164 14.55 15.57 -8.25
N PRO A 165 14.36 16.51 -7.30
CA PRO A 165 13.30 16.41 -6.29
C PRO A 165 11.88 16.29 -6.87
N THR A 166 11.68 16.73 -8.12
CA THR A 166 10.41 16.73 -8.84
C THR A 166 10.14 15.46 -9.66
N ILE A 167 11.00 14.44 -9.54
CA ILE A 167 10.88 13.19 -10.32
C ILE A 167 9.51 12.52 -10.10
N ASP A 168 8.77 12.26 -11.19
CA ASP A 168 7.50 11.53 -11.11
C ASP A 168 7.69 10.03 -11.26
N ILE A 169 7.80 9.36 -10.11
CA ILE A 169 7.87 7.90 -10.07
C ILE A 169 6.54 7.21 -10.40
N ASN A 170 5.43 7.94 -10.60
CA ASN A 170 4.11 7.34 -10.86
C ASN A 170 3.84 7.13 -12.36
N ALA A 171 4.60 7.77 -13.24
CA ALA A 171 4.49 7.56 -14.68
C ALA A 171 4.97 6.15 -15.07
N ASP A 172 4.25 5.47 -15.97
CA ASP A 172 4.65 4.13 -16.46
C ASP A 172 6.02 4.16 -17.14
N SER A 173 6.41 5.29 -17.74
CA SER A 173 7.74 5.50 -18.33
C SER A 173 8.86 5.36 -17.29
N ALA A 174 8.60 5.67 -16.02
CA ALA A 174 9.59 5.50 -14.95
C ALA A 174 9.97 4.03 -14.70
N LEU A 175 9.22 3.07 -15.23
CA LEU A 175 9.51 1.63 -15.12
C LEU A 175 10.30 1.06 -16.31
N GLN A 176 10.59 1.86 -17.33
CA GLN A 176 11.31 1.39 -18.51
C GLN A 176 12.78 1.14 -18.19
N GLY A 177 13.30 -0.02 -18.61
CA GLY A 177 14.72 -0.36 -18.43
C GLY A 177 15.14 -0.69 -16.99
N LEU A 178 14.19 -0.85 -16.07
CA LEU A 178 14.50 -1.17 -14.67
C LEU A 178 14.73 -2.66 -14.44
N ASP A 179 15.68 -3.00 -13.57
CA ASP A 179 15.84 -4.35 -13.04
C ASP A 179 14.69 -4.74 -12.09
N THR A 180 14.51 -6.04 -11.87
CA THR A 180 13.42 -6.57 -11.03
C THR A 180 13.45 -6.04 -9.60
N GLY A 181 14.64 -5.82 -9.02
CA GLY A 181 14.78 -5.25 -7.68
C GLY A 181 14.23 -3.84 -7.62
N THR A 182 14.63 -2.97 -8.56
CA THR A 182 14.16 -1.58 -8.64
C THR A 182 12.65 -1.52 -8.90
N GLN A 183 12.12 -2.36 -9.80
CA GLN A 183 10.68 -2.44 -10.04
C GLN A 183 9.90 -2.78 -8.77
N ARG A 184 10.41 -3.73 -7.98
CA ARG A 184 9.78 -4.14 -6.71
C ARG A 184 9.87 -3.05 -5.65
N SER A 185 11.02 -2.39 -5.50
CA SER A 185 11.19 -1.26 -4.58
C SER A 185 10.24 -0.10 -4.89
N LEU A 186 10.12 0.29 -6.17
CA LEU A 186 9.23 1.38 -6.59
C LEU A 186 7.75 1.03 -6.48
N ASN A 187 7.39 -0.25 -6.45
CA ASN A 187 5.99 -0.67 -6.39
C ASN A 187 5.29 -0.16 -5.12
N GLY A 188 5.98 -0.15 -3.98
CA GLY A 188 5.44 0.37 -2.71
C GLY A 188 4.92 1.81 -2.83
N PRO A 189 5.79 2.81 -3.07
CA PRO A 189 5.37 4.21 -3.13
C PRO A 189 4.40 4.46 -4.29
N ARG A 190 4.58 3.82 -5.45
CA ARG A 190 3.64 3.94 -6.59
C ARG A 190 2.23 3.48 -6.25
N VAL A 191 2.08 2.31 -5.62
CA VAL A 191 0.78 1.77 -5.22
C VAL A 191 0.14 2.66 -4.16
N THR A 192 0.92 3.15 -3.21
CA THR A 192 0.42 4.01 -2.14
C THR A 192 -0.11 5.34 -2.68
N ASN A 193 0.66 6.00 -3.55
CA ASN A 193 0.25 7.23 -4.24
C ASN A 193 -0.98 7.01 -5.14
N LEU A 194 -1.06 5.84 -5.79
CA LEU A 194 -2.21 5.50 -6.62
C LEU A 194 -3.49 5.31 -5.79
N ILE A 195 -3.40 4.69 -4.61
CA ILE A 195 -4.52 4.59 -3.68
C ILE A 195 -4.98 5.98 -3.24
N GLU A 196 -4.06 6.85 -2.83
CA GLU A 196 -4.34 8.23 -2.45
C GLU A 196 -5.11 8.98 -3.55
N ARG A 197 -4.67 8.86 -4.81
CA ARG A 197 -5.33 9.49 -5.97
C ARG A 197 -6.70 8.88 -6.33
N LEU A 198 -6.93 7.62 -6.01
CA LEU A 198 -8.15 6.87 -6.41
C LEU A 198 -9.26 6.88 -5.36
N VAL A 199 -8.95 7.28 -4.12
CA VAL A 199 -9.89 7.31 -3.01
C VAL A 199 -10.57 8.68 -2.96
N PRO A 200 -11.92 8.75 -3.04
CA PRO A 200 -12.65 10.01 -3.10
C PRO A 200 -12.71 10.78 -1.77
N GLN A 201 -12.67 10.07 -0.64
CA GLN A 201 -12.71 10.64 0.72
C GLN A 201 -11.63 9.99 1.58
N PHE A 202 -10.45 10.60 1.62
CA PHE A 202 -9.27 9.97 2.20
C PHE A 202 -9.37 9.80 3.72
N ASP A 203 -10.02 10.73 4.43
CA ASP A 203 -10.23 10.61 5.88
C ASP A 203 -11.13 9.43 6.25
N ALA A 204 -12.23 9.24 5.51
CA ALA A 204 -13.11 8.10 5.70
C ALA A 204 -12.40 6.77 5.38
N PHE A 205 -11.54 6.76 4.35
CA PHE A 205 -10.66 5.63 4.04
C PHE A 205 -9.70 5.30 5.19
N ARG A 206 -9.01 6.29 5.76
CA ARG A 206 -8.08 6.08 6.87
C ARG A 206 -8.81 5.52 8.10
N GLN A 207 -9.95 6.09 8.45
CA GLN A 207 -10.78 5.60 9.56
C GLN A 207 -11.23 4.15 9.34
N LEU A 208 -11.75 3.83 8.14
CA LEU A 208 -12.12 2.45 7.76
C LEU A 208 -10.92 1.50 7.84
N LEU A 209 -9.78 1.89 7.28
CA LEU A 209 -8.58 1.07 7.22
C LEU A 209 -8.06 0.71 8.62
N ARG A 210 -8.04 1.67 9.56
CA ARG A 210 -7.68 1.41 10.96
C ARG A 210 -8.64 0.39 11.60
N CYS A 211 -9.95 0.53 11.36
CA CYS A 211 -10.96 -0.41 11.86
C CYS A 211 -10.75 -1.83 11.30
N ILE A 212 -10.54 -1.96 9.98
CA ILE A 212 -10.36 -3.25 9.32
C ILE A 212 -9.05 -3.92 9.74
N ARG A 213 -7.96 -3.16 9.91
CA ARG A 213 -6.69 -3.69 10.44
C ARG A 213 -6.86 -4.21 11.86
N LEU A 214 -7.49 -3.44 12.76
CA LEU A 214 -7.76 -3.87 14.12
C LEU A 214 -8.63 -5.14 14.15
N TRP A 215 -9.71 -5.15 13.37
CA TRP A 215 -10.59 -6.32 13.24
C TRP A 215 -9.82 -7.54 12.76
N ALA A 216 -9.10 -7.43 11.64
CA ALA A 216 -8.37 -8.57 11.05
C ALA A 216 -7.32 -9.14 12.02
N LYS A 217 -6.59 -8.26 12.74
CA LYS A 217 -5.65 -8.66 13.79
C LYS A 217 -6.35 -9.44 14.91
N ARG A 218 -7.43 -8.89 15.48
CA ARG A 218 -8.19 -9.55 16.58
C ARG A 218 -8.89 -10.84 16.16
N ARG A 219 -9.16 -11.01 14.86
CA ARG A 219 -9.75 -12.22 14.30
C ARG A 219 -8.70 -13.25 13.84
N GLY A 220 -7.40 -12.96 13.97
CA GLY A 220 -6.33 -13.88 13.59
C GLY A 220 -6.17 -14.06 12.08
N ILE A 221 -6.65 -13.12 11.27
CA ILE A 221 -6.63 -13.17 9.79
C ILE A 221 -5.82 -12.03 9.18
N TYR A 222 -4.85 -11.50 9.93
CA TYR A 222 -3.91 -10.48 9.49
C TYR A 222 -2.49 -11.07 9.42
N SER A 223 -2.14 -11.69 8.30
CA SER A 223 -0.77 -12.16 8.00
C SER A 223 -0.67 -12.64 6.56
N ASN A 224 0.02 -11.87 5.71
CA ASN A 224 0.28 -12.27 4.32
C ASN A 224 1.16 -13.53 4.24
N LYS A 225 2.13 -13.69 5.17
CA LYS A 225 2.99 -14.88 5.25
C LYS A 225 2.18 -16.16 5.48
N MET A 226 1.06 -16.05 6.18
CA MET A 226 0.12 -17.15 6.43
C MET A 226 -1.01 -17.22 5.40
N SER A 227 -0.89 -16.52 4.26
CA SER A 227 -1.89 -16.45 3.18
C SER A 227 -3.23 -15.80 3.58
N TYR A 228 -3.27 -15.04 4.68
CA TYR A 228 -4.40 -14.20 5.06
C TYR A 228 -4.21 -12.75 4.57
N LEU A 229 -5.02 -11.80 5.05
CA LEU A 229 -4.92 -10.40 4.66
C LEU A 229 -3.59 -9.79 5.16
N GLY A 230 -2.84 -9.16 4.27
CA GLY A 230 -1.77 -8.24 4.63
C GLY A 230 -2.24 -6.78 4.66
N GLY A 231 -1.31 -5.86 4.96
CA GLY A 231 -1.57 -4.42 4.95
C GLY A 231 -2.09 -3.94 3.60
N ILE A 232 -1.39 -4.27 2.51
CA ILE A 232 -1.81 -3.85 1.17
C ILE A 232 -3.17 -4.43 0.76
N ASN A 233 -3.50 -5.67 1.15
CA ASN A 233 -4.81 -6.25 0.87
C ASN A 233 -5.92 -5.44 1.55
N CYS A 234 -5.73 -5.07 2.82
CA CYS A 234 -6.66 -4.21 3.54
C CYS A 234 -6.81 -2.85 2.84
N ASN A 235 -5.70 -2.24 2.42
CA ASN A 235 -5.74 -0.96 1.71
C ASN A 235 -6.56 -1.04 0.41
N LEU A 236 -6.33 -2.08 -0.41
CA LEU A 236 -7.06 -2.28 -1.67
C LEU A 236 -8.55 -2.52 -1.43
N LEU A 237 -8.93 -3.33 -0.45
CA LEU A 237 -10.32 -3.57 -0.11
C LEU A 237 -11.01 -2.29 0.39
N CYS A 238 -10.38 -1.56 1.30
CA CYS A 238 -10.92 -0.30 1.83
C CYS A 238 -11.06 0.76 0.72
N ALA A 239 -10.05 0.92 -0.13
CA ALA A 239 -10.10 1.87 -1.24
C ALA A 239 -11.21 1.52 -2.23
N PHE A 240 -11.40 0.23 -2.52
CA PHE A 240 -12.48 -0.25 -3.37
C PHE A 240 -13.85 0.11 -2.80
N LEU A 241 -14.06 -0.10 -1.50
CA LEU A 241 -15.31 0.30 -0.84
C LEU A 241 -15.55 1.81 -0.89
N CYS A 242 -14.50 2.63 -0.71
CA CYS A 242 -14.61 4.08 -0.86
C CYS A 242 -14.99 4.49 -2.29
N GLN A 243 -14.53 3.78 -3.32
CA GLN A 243 -14.95 4.02 -4.71
C GLN A 243 -16.42 3.67 -4.96
N LEU A 244 -16.93 2.60 -4.32
CA LEU A 244 -18.34 2.21 -4.44
C LEU A 244 -19.28 3.15 -3.69
N TYR A 245 -18.80 3.81 -2.62
CA TYR A 245 -19.56 4.76 -1.80
C TYR A 245 -18.78 6.07 -1.59
N PRO A 246 -18.61 6.91 -2.62
CA PRO A 246 -17.70 8.04 -2.61
C PRO A 246 -18.02 9.16 -1.62
N LYS A 247 -19.23 9.19 -1.04
CA LYS A 247 -19.64 10.18 -0.04
C LYS A 247 -19.83 9.58 1.36
N ALA A 248 -19.62 8.29 1.55
CA ALA A 248 -19.91 7.64 2.83
C ALA A 248 -18.88 7.99 3.92
N CYS A 249 -19.35 8.10 5.16
CA CYS A 249 -18.50 8.18 6.35
C CYS A 249 -18.03 6.78 6.79
N ALA A 250 -17.11 6.73 7.76
CA ALA A 250 -16.45 5.49 8.16
C ALA A 250 -17.40 4.40 8.71
N SER A 251 -18.42 4.77 9.49
CA SER A 251 -19.37 3.78 10.03
C SER A 251 -20.18 3.08 8.92
N LEU A 252 -20.66 3.85 7.95
CA LEU A 252 -21.38 3.32 6.78
C LEU A 252 -20.44 2.48 5.91
N LEU A 253 -19.21 2.95 5.66
CA LEU A 253 -18.22 2.17 4.93
C LEU A 253 -17.89 0.84 5.62
N LEU A 254 -17.80 0.83 6.95
CA LEU A 254 -17.54 -0.38 7.74
C LEU A 254 -18.68 -1.39 7.62
N GLU A 255 -19.93 -0.94 7.69
CA GLU A 255 -21.11 -1.77 7.42
C GLU A 255 -21.07 -2.35 6.00
N ARG A 256 -20.83 -1.49 4.99
CA ARG A 256 -20.79 -1.88 3.57
C ARG A 256 -19.63 -2.82 3.25
N PHE A 257 -18.48 -2.67 3.91
CA PHE A 257 -17.34 -3.56 3.76
C PHE A 257 -17.74 -5.01 4.00
N PHE A 258 -18.37 -5.31 5.14
CA PHE A 258 -18.80 -6.67 5.44
C PHE A 258 -20.00 -7.11 4.60
N PHE A 259 -20.94 -6.21 4.34
CA PHE A 259 -22.13 -6.53 3.54
C PHE A 259 -21.77 -6.93 2.10
N ILE A 260 -20.80 -6.26 1.48
CA ILE A 260 -20.36 -6.55 0.11
C ILE A 260 -19.43 -7.75 0.06
N LEU A 261 -18.39 -7.77 0.91
CA LEU A 261 -17.34 -8.77 0.77
C LEU A 261 -17.77 -10.19 1.17
N LYS A 262 -18.81 -10.32 2.02
CA LYS A 262 -19.37 -11.64 2.36
C LYS A 262 -20.02 -12.34 1.16
N ASP A 263 -20.64 -11.57 0.26
CA ASP A 263 -21.39 -12.06 -0.90
C ASP A 263 -20.63 -11.80 -2.22
N TRP A 264 -19.35 -11.41 -2.13
CA TRP A 264 -18.53 -11.18 -3.31
C TRP A 264 -18.34 -12.48 -4.08
N ASN A 265 -18.54 -12.42 -5.40
CA ASN A 265 -18.49 -13.60 -6.27
C ASN A 265 -17.03 -14.02 -6.57
N TRP A 266 -16.35 -14.58 -5.57
CA TRP A 266 -15.00 -15.11 -5.72
C TRP A 266 -14.96 -16.23 -6.77
N PRO A 267 -13.92 -16.31 -7.65
CA PRO A 267 -12.64 -15.61 -7.58
C PRO A 267 -12.58 -14.34 -8.47
N THR A 268 -13.70 -13.63 -8.67
CA THR A 268 -13.70 -12.36 -9.41
C THR A 268 -12.76 -11.36 -8.72
N PRO A 269 -11.81 -10.75 -9.44
CA PRO A 269 -10.83 -9.85 -8.83
C PRO A 269 -11.47 -8.53 -8.41
N ILE A 270 -10.99 -7.99 -7.29
CA ILE A 270 -11.23 -6.61 -6.90
C ILE A 270 -10.14 -5.74 -7.54
N MET A 271 -10.55 -4.73 -8.31
CA MET A 271 -9.66 -3.83 -9.04
C MET A 271 -10.03 -2.39 -8.70
N LEU A 272 -9.05 -1.52 -8.46
CA LEU A 272 -9.31 -0.09 -8.23
C LEU A 272 -9.38 0.72 -9.53
N THR A 273 -8.73 0.24 -10.58
CA THR A 273 -8.71 0.85 -11.91
C THR A 273 -8.78 -0.27 -12.96
N PRO A 274 -9.37 -0.05 -14.15
CA PRO A 274 -9.33 -1.02 -15.23
C PRO A 274 -7.89 -1.36 -15.63
N PRO A 275 -7.60 -2.60 -16.06
CA PRO A 275 -6.29 -2.92 -16.60
C PRO A 275 -6.01 -2.09 -17.86
N PRO A 276 -4.73 -1.78 -18.15
CA PRO A 276 -4.37 -1.09 -19.39
C PRO A 276 -4.82 -1.92 -20.61
N PRO A 277 -5.18 -1.26 -21.72
CA PRO A 277 -5.63 -1.95 -22.93
C PRO A 277 -4.53 -2.89 -23.45
N PRO A 278 -4.89 -4.00 -24.12
CA PRO A 278 -3.99 -5.11 -24.46
C PRO A 278 -2.77 -4.72 -25.31
N HIS A 279 -2.80 -3.58 -26.00
CA HIS A 279 -1.68 -3.09 -26.82
C HIS A 279 -0.58 -2.35 -26.03
N ARG A 280 -0.75 -2.14 -24.71
CA ARG A 280 0.28 -1.54 -23.84
C ARG A 280 1.09 -2.54 -23.04
N VAL A 281 0.83 -3.83 -23.19
CA VAL A 281 1.60 -4.89 -22.51
C VAL A 281 2.78 -5.26 -23.39
N THR A 282 3.82 -4.42 -23.41
CA THR A 282 5.14 -4.84 -23.83
C THR A 282 5.70 -5.73 -22.71
N THR A 283 5.57 -7.04 -22.88
CA THR A 283 6.38 -8.09 -22.22
C THR A 283 6.67 -7.93 -20.73
N LEU A 284 5.65 -7.67 -19.91
CA LEU A 284 5.65 -8.05 -18.50
C LEU A 284 4.32 -8.75 -18.21
N THR A 285 4.21 -10.03 -18.59
CA THR A 285 3.17 -10.89 -18.02
C THR A 285 3.57 -11.19 -16.57
N PRO A 286 2.80 -10.74 -15.56
CA PRO A 286 3.03 -11.19 -14.20
C PRO A 286 2.85 -12.72 -14.14
N GLU A 287 3.66 -13.43 -13.34
CA GLU A 287 3.59 -14.90 -13.19
C GLU A 287 2.20 -15.43 -12.79
N TRP A 288 1.31 -14.60 -12.23
CA TRP A 288 -0.07 -14.98 -11.95
C TRP A 288 -0.95 -15.10 -13.21
N ALA A 289 -0.60 -14.41 -14.30
CA ALA A 289 -1.38 -14.39 -15.55
C ALA A 289 -1.15 -15.63 -16.43
N THR A 290 0.00 -16.29 -16.32
CA THR A 290 0.34 -17.51 -17.08
C THR A 290 -0.42 -18.74 -16.57
N ARG A 291 -0.73 -18.82 -15.27
CA ARG A 291 -1.44 -20.00 -14.70
C ARG A 291 -2.94 -20.09 -15.03
N ARG A 292 -3.60 -19.03 -15.53
CA ARG A 292 -5.06 -18.99 -15.75
C ARG A 292 -5.54 -18.93 -17.20
N ARG A 293 -4.65 -18.80 -18.20
CA ARG A 293 -5.10 -18.84 -19.62
C ARG A 293 -5.76 -20.18 -20.00
N ALA A 294 -5.48 -21.25 -19.25
CA ALA A 294 -6.11 -22.55 -19.42
C ALA A 294 -7.59 -22.60 -18.99
N THR A 295 -8.02 -21.79 -18.01
CA THR A 295 -9.39 -21.87 -17.46
C THR A 295 -10.37 -20.92 -18.14
N TRP A 296 -9.91 -19.80 -18.70
CA TRP A 296 -10.79 -18.78 -19.31
C TRP A 296 -11.38 -19.17 -20.68
N ARG A 297 -10.79 -20.11 -21.43
CA ARG A 297 -11.35 -20.56 -22.71
C ARG A 297 -12.56 -21.49 -22.57
N ARG A 298 -12.85 -22.03 -21.38
CA ARG A 298 -13.99 -22.95 -21.16
C ARG A 298 -15.26 -22.29 -20.61
N ALA A 299 -15.26 -20.98 -20.33
CA ALA A 299 -16.39 -20.29 -19.71
C ALA A 299 -17.01 -19.19 -20.61
N ARG A 300 -17.24 -19.50 -21.90
CA ARG A 300 -18.24 -18.76 -22.69
C ARG A 300 -19.54 -19.55 -22.68
N PRO A 301 -20.62 -19.08 -22.04
CA PRO A 301 -21.94 -19.66 -22.25
C PRO A 301 -22.43 -19.22 -23.63
N SER A 302 -22.45 -20.15 -24.58
CA SER A 302 -23.31 -20.07 -25.75
C SER A 302 -24.74 -20.35 -25.30
N GLY A 303 -25.66 -19.40 -25.48
CA GLY A 303 -27.10 -19.67 -25.37
C GLY A 303 -27.89 -18.55 -24.72
N ARG A 304 -28.73 -17.89 -25.53
CA ARG A 304 -29.83 -17.04 -25.08
C ARG A 304 -30.86 -17.90 -24.32
N SER A 305 -31.24 -17.52 -23.11
CA SER A 305 -32.53 -17.96 -22.54
C SER A 305 -33.15 -16.84 -21.70
N ARG A 306 -34.38 -16.48 -22.08
CA ARG A 306 -35.25 -15.46 -21.46
C ARG A 306 -35.61 -15.87 -20.02
N LEU A 307 -35.54 -14.94 -19.08
CA LEU A 307 -36.03 -15.11 -17.70
C LEU A 307 -37.36 -14.36 -17.53
N GLY A 308 -38.43 -15.10 -17.20
CA GLY A 308 -39.69 -14.57 -16.64
C GLY A 308 -39.62 -14.47 -15.11
N PRO A 309 -40.61 -13.84 -14.45
CA PRO A 309 -40.47 -13.39 -13.07
C PRO A 309 -40.65 -14.51 -12.04
N MET A 310 -39.72 -14.56 -11.08
CA MET A 310 -39.59 -15.59 -10.06
C MET A 310 -40.51 -15.29 -8.85
N ARG A 311 -41.43 -16.20 -8.54
CA ARG A 311 -42.28 -16.15 -7.32
C ARG A 311 -41.46 -16.47 -6.06
N ARG A 312 -41.65 -15.67 -5.00
CA ARG A 312 -41.04 -15.86 -3.67
C ARG A 312 -41.54 -17.14 -2.98
N ARG A 313 -40.63 -17.92 -2.39
CA ARG A 313 -40.95 -18.97 -1.40
C ARG A 313 -40.51 -18.52 0.01
N PRO A 314 -41.27 -18.81 1.09
CA PRO A 314 -40.94 -18.37 2.43
C PRO A 314 -39.89 -19.28 3.10
N ALA A 315 -39.03 -18.67 3.91
CA ALA A 315 -37.95 -19.33 4.65
C ALA A 315 -38.48 -20.17 5.82
N ARG A 316 -38.07 -21.44 5.91
CA ARG A 316 -38.26 -22.29 7.11
C ARG A 316 -37.18 -21.96 8.14
N ARG A 317 -37.59 -21.50 9.33
CA ARG A 317 -36.72 -21.31 10.50
C ARG A 317 -36.27 -22.68 11.05
N ARG A 318 -34.98 -22.87 11.29
CA ARG A 318 -34.44 -23.98 12.11
C ARG A 318 -34.10 -23.44 13.52
N PRO A 319 -34.45 -24.13 14.61
CA PRO A 319 -34.07 -23.71 15.96
C PRO A 319 -32.61 -24.07 16.30
N TRP A 320 -31.98 -23.22 17.12
CA TRP A 320 -30.62 -23.40 17.67
C TRP A 320 -30.57 -24.47 18.78
N PRO A 321 -29.45 -25.20 18.97
CA PRO A 321 -29.31 -26.16 20.05
C PRO A 321 -29.09 -25.47 21.41
N ARG A 322 -29.80 -25.94 22.45
CA ARG A 322 -29.65 -25.47 23.84
C ARG A 322 -28.36 -26.01 24.47
N LEU A 323 -27.55 -25.12 25.05
CA LEU A 323 -26.43 -25.47 25.94
C LEU A 323 -26.97 -26.09 27.24
N ARG A 324 -26.47 -27.28 27.61
CA ARG A 324 -26.67 -27.87 28.94
C ARG A 324 -25.69 -27.23 29.92
N ARG A 325 -26.22 -26.72 31.03
CA ARG A 325 -25.47 -26.37 32.24
C ARG A 325 -25.09 -27.66 32.97
N THR A 326 -23.82 -27.90 33.20
CA THR A 326 -23.35 -28.79 34.28
C THR A 326 -23.25 -27.96 35.56
N ARG A 327 -23.78 -28.50 36.66
CA ARG A 327 -23.61 -28.02 38.04
C ARG A 327 -22.87 -29.10 38.82
N ALA A 328 -22.22 -28.63 39.88
CA ALA A 328 -21.28 -29.27 40.81
C ALA A 328 -19.87 -29.39 40.24
#